data_AF-A0A962SAX6-F1
#
_entry.id   AF-A0A962SAX6-F1
#
_cell.length_a   1.000
_cell.length_b   1.000
_cell.length_c   1.000
_cell.angle_alpha   90.00
_cell.angle_beta   90.00
_cell.angle_gamma   90.00
#
_symmetry.space_group_name_H-M   'P 1'
#
loop_
_entity.id
_entity.type
_entity.pdbx_description
1 polymer ?
#
loop_
_entity_poly.entity_id
_entity_poly.type
_entity_poly.pdbx_seq_one_letter_code
_entity_poly.pdbx_strand_id
1 'polypeptide(L)'
;MKKGLVLTVLICALSLVKASMAEDDARQLVEFPEMMQQHMLANMRDHLAAINEILDQMAKGRLEEAADIAETRLGLSSLEAHGASHMAGLMPEGMRNAGTEMHSAASQFALRAQEGDALIAYGALPSVTAACVACHAAYRVH
;
A
#
# COMPACT_ATOMS: atom_id res chain seq x y z
N MET A 1 8.86 59.77 -25.96
CA MET A 1 9.92 59.08 -25.19
C MET A 1 9.36 58.65 -23.83
N LYS A 2 9.49 57.35 -23.50
CA LYS A 2 9.48 56.76 -22.14
C LYS A 2 8.16 56.64 -21.33
N LYS A 3 6.97 56.51 -21.95
CA LYS A 3 5.74 56.17 -21.18
C LYS A 3 5.12 54.80 -21.49
N GLY A 4 5.47 54.18 -22.62
CA GLY A 4 4.96 52.85 -22.99
C GLY A 4 5.77 51.65 -22.49
N LEU A 5 7.03 51.87 -22.06
CA LEU A 5 7.93 50.77 -21.63
C LEU A 5 7.75 50.39 -20.15
N VAL A 6 7.21 51.29 -19.33
CA VAL A 6 7.10 51.07 -17.87
C VAL A 6 5.93 50.16 -17.52
N LEU A 7 4.86 50.15 -18.33
CA LEU A 7 3.68 49.35 -18.05
C LEU A 7 3.87 47.86 -18.40
N THR A 8 4.74 47.54 -19.35
CA THR A 8 5.02 46.15 -19.76
C THR A 8 5.96 45.43 -18.80
N VAL A 9 6.78 46.15 -18.03
CA VAL A 9 7.72 45.55 -17.07
C VAL A 9 7.01 45.11 -15.78
N LEU A 10 5.88 45.72 -15.42
CA LEU A 10 5.18 45.41 -14.16
C LEU A 10 4.36 44.11 -14.22
N ILE A 11 3.92 43.70 -15.41
CA ILE A 11 3.12 42.47 -15.58
C ILE A 11 4.01 41.21 -15.57
N CYS A 12 5.29 41.35 -15.91
CA CYS A 12 6.21 40.21 -16.01
C CYS A 12 6.75 39.73 -14.64
N ALA A 13 6.50 40.45 -13.55
CA ALA A 13 7.01 40.13 -12.22
C ALA A 13 6.06 39.29 -11.35
N LEU A 14 4.78 39.12 -11.74
CA LEU A 14 3.81 38.37 -10.92
C LEU A 14 3.74 36.86 -11.21
N SER A 15 4.49 36.35 -12.18
CA SER A 15 4.36 34.95 -12.62
C SER A 15 5.43 34.00 -12.08
N LEU A 16 6.39 34.47 -11.28
CA LEU A 16 7.62 33.71 -10.98
C LEU A 16 7.80 33.18 -9.56
N VAL A 17 6.74 33.08 -8.76
CA VAL A 17 6.82 32.32 -7.49
C VAL A 17 5.59 31.43 -7.33
N LYS A 18 5.47 30.42 -8.19
CA LYS A 18 4.91 29.15 -7.72
C LYS A 18 6.02 28.45 -6.94
N ALA A 19 6.24 28.90 -5.70
CA ALA A 19 6.91 28.06 -4.74
C ALA A 19 6.05 26.79 -4.65
N SER A 20 6.59 25.67 -5.12
CA SER A 20 6.04 24.36 -4.81
C SER A 20 6.22 24.21 -3.30
N MET A 21 5.26 24.68 -2.51
CA MET A 21 5.17 24.25 -1.13
C MET A 21 5.02 22.74 -1.18
N ALA A 22 5.87 22.01 -0.46
CA ALA A 22 5.57 20.62 -0.18
C ALA A 22 4.18 20.62 0.45
N GLU A 23 3.23 19.97 -0.22
CA GLU A 23 1.88 19.86 0.30
C GLU A 23 2.00 19.13 1.65
N ASP A 24 1.38 19.70 2.69
CA ASP A 24 1.29 19.01 3.97
C ASP A 24 0.71 17.61 3.72
N ASP A 25 1.27 16.59 4.37
CA ASP A 25 0.84 15.22 4.17
C ASP A 25 -0.66 15.09 4.49
N ALA A 26 -1.46 14.98 3.43
CA ALA A 26 -2.91 14.98 3.48
C ALA A 26 -3.49 13.65 4.01
N ARG A 27 -2.66 12.65 4.27
CA ARG A 27 -3.09 11.35 4.80
C ARG A 27 -3.62 11.50 6.21
N GLN A 28 -4.66 10.75 6.52
CA GLN A 28 -5.20 10.67 7.87
C GLN A 28 -4.19 9.98 8.79
N LEU A 29 -3.77 10.68 9.86
CA LEU A 29 -3.01 10.07 10.94
C LEU A 29 -3.93 9.14 11.75
N VAL A 30 -3.54 7.88 11.87
CA VAL A 30 -4.20 6.90 12.74
C VAL A 30 -3.38 6.78 14.02
N GLU A 31 -3.95 7.28 15.13
CA GLU A 31 -3.29 7.30 16.42
C GLU A 31 -3.34 5.91 17.09
N PHE A 32 -2.26 5.16 16.95
CA PHE A 32 -2.05 3.91 17.68
C PHE A 32 -1.19 4.14 18.93
N PRO A 33 -1.42 3.36 20.01
CA PRO A 33 -0.42 3.17 21.05
C PRO A 33 0.91 2.73 20.43
N GLU A 34 2.04 3.20 20.97
CA GLU A 34 3.38 2.99 20.40
C GLU A 34 3.69 1.52 20.07
N MET A 35 3.35 0.59 20.97
CA MET A 35 3.52 -0.85 20.73
C MET A 35 2.72 -1.36 19.53
N MET A 36 1.49 -0.87 19.32
CA MET A 36 0.64 -1.27 18.21
C MET A 36 1.11 -0.65 16.89
N GLN A 37 1.61 0.58 16.93
CA GLN A 37 2.24 1.23 15.79
C GLN A 37 3.46 0.45 15.31
N GLN A 38 4.34 0.04 16.23
CA GLN A 38 5.52 -0.77 15.92
C GLN A 38 5.13 -2.15 15.35
N HIS A 39 4.10 -2.78 15.93
CA HIS A 39 3.55 -4.04 15.41
C HIS A 39 3.00 -3.88 13.99
N MET A 40 2.24 -2.81 13.73
CA MET A 40 1.75 -2.49 12.38
C MET A 40 2.90 -2.36 11.38
N LEU A 41 3.90 -1.55 11.71
CA LEU A 41 5.08 -1.34 10.86
C LEU A 41 5.87 -2.64 10.64
N ALA A 42 5.88 -3.54 11.62
CA ALA A 42 6.45 -4.87 11.48
C ALA A 42 5.69 -5.73 10.47
N ASN A 43 4.38 -5.81 10.60
CA ASN A 43 3.54 -6.54 9.66
C ASN A 43 3.69 -6.00 8.23
N MET A 44 3.65 -4.69 8.02
CA MET A 44 3.78 -4.10 6.68
C MET A 44 5.12 -4.43 6.00
N ARG A 45 6.22 -4.42 6.77
CA ARG A 45 7.54 -4.84 6.26
C ARG A 45 7.57 -6.33 5.94
N ASP A 46 6.94 -7.15 6.78
CA ASP A 46 6.84 -8.58 6.55
C ASP A 46 6.00 -8.90 5.30
N HIS A 47 4.88 -8.18 5.11
CA HIS A 47 4.03 -8.30 3.94
C HIS A 47 4.80 -7.99 2.66
N LEU A 48 5.60 -6.94 2.65
CA LEU A 48 6.47 -6.61 1.51
C LEU A 48 7.50 -7.72 1.25
N ALA A 49 8.09 -8.28 2.30
CA ALA A 49 9.03 -9.40 2.17
C ALA A 49 8.34 -10.65 1.59
N ALA A 50 7.11 -10.96 2.02
CA ALA A 50 6.31 -12.06 1.48
C ALA A 50 5.99 -11.85 -0.01
N ILE A 51 5.61 -10.64 -0.43
CA ILE A 51 5.38 -10.34 -1.86
C ILE A 51 6.65 -10.58 -2.68
N ASN A 52 7.81 -10.15 -2.19
CA ASN A 52 9.08 -10.39 -2.87
C ASN A 52 9.38 -11.90 -2.98
N GLU A 53 9.13 -12.66 -1.92
CA GLU A 53 9.35 -14.12 -1.92
C GLU A 53 8.40 -14.84 -2.88
N ILE A 54 7.12 -14.44 -2.93
CA ILE A 54 6.13 -14.92 -3.90
C ILE A 54 6.64 -14.71 -5.33
N LEU A 55 7.09 -13.50 -5.66
CA LEU A 55 7.62 -13.16 -6.97
C LEU A 55 8.87 -13.99 -7.33
N ASP A 56 9.76 -14.22 -6.36
CA ASP A 56 10.95 -15.06 -6.53
C ASP A 56 10.58 -16.54 -6.79
N GLN A 57 9.59 -17.11 -6.09
CA GLN A 57 9.12 -18.47 -6.37
C GLN A 57 8.45 -18.57 -7.75
N MET A 58 7.61 -17.59 -8.10
CA MET A 58 6.98 -17.52 -9.42
C MET A 58 8.02 -17.47 -10.55
N ALA A 59 9.08 -16.67 -10.39
CA ALA A 59 10.18 -16.59 -11.36
C ALA A 59 10.93 -17.92 -11.54
N LYS A 60 10.90 -18.79 -10.53
CA LYS A 60 11.47 -20.16 -10.55
C LYS A 60 10.47 -21.22 -11.03
N GLY A 61 9.26 -20.84 -11.41
CA GLY A 61 8.18 -21.76 -11.80
C GLY A 61 7.58 -22.55 -10.61
N ARG A 62 7.82 -22.10 -9.38
CA ARG A 62 7.40 -22.75 -8.14
C ARG A 62 6.10 -22.15 -7.62
N LEU A 63 5.01 -22.43 -8.34
CA LEU A 63 3.71 -21.81 -8.07
C LEU A 63 3.04 -22.34 -6.80
N GLU A 64 3.27 -23.60 -6.44
CA GLU A 64 2.75 -24.17 -5.19
C GLU A 64 3.38 -23.46 -3.98
N GLU A 65 4.70 -23.29 -3.98
CA GLU A 65 5.41 -22.57 -2.92
C GLU A 65 5.00 -21.10 -2.86
N ALA A 66 4.75 -20.47 -4.02
CA ALA A 66 4.22 -19.11 -4.09
C ALA A 66 2.82 -19.02 -3.45
N ALA A 67 1.96 -20.02 -3.69
CA ALA A 67 0.62 -20.10 -3.10
C ALA A 67 0.68 -20.27 -1.58
N ASP A 68 1.53 -21.16 -1.09
CA ASP A 68 1.71 -21.42 0.34
C ASP A 68 2.18 -20.16 1.08
N ILE A 69 3.17 -19.46 0.53
CA ILE A 69 3.65 -18.19 1.10
C ILE A 69 2.52 -17.16 1.12
N ALA A 70 1.78 -17.02 0.03
CA ALA A 70 0.67 -16.07 -0.04
C ALA A 70 -0.40 -16.37 1.01
N GLU A 71 -0.86 -17.62 1.13
CA GLU A 71 -1.92 -17.94 2.09
C GLU A 71 -1.45 -17.82 3.54
N THR A 72 -0.27 -18.34 3.85
CA THR A 72 0.20 -18.43 5.25
C THR A 72 0.70 -17.10 5.80
N ARG A 73 1.27 -16.23 4.95
CA ARG A 73 1.86 -14.95 5.39
C ARG A 73 1.04 -13.73 5.01
N LEU A 74 0.14 -13.83 4.05
CA LEU A 74 -0.69 -12.70 3.61
C LEU A 74 -2.18 -13.05 3.60
N GLY A 75 -2.57 -14.31 3.46
CA GLY A 75 -3.96 -14.75 3.30
C GLY A 75 -4.79 -14.56 4.56
N LEU A 76 -6.07 -14.94 4.48
CA LEU A 76 -7.00 -14.89 5.61
C LEU A 76 -6.51 -15.75 6.79
N SER A 77 -5.78 -16.84 6.52
CA SER A 77 -5.18 -17.67 7.57
C SER A 77 -4.14 -16.92 8.44
N SER A 78 -3.60 -15.79 7.95
CA SER A 78 -2.61 -14.98 8.66
C SER A 78 -3.21 -13.91 9.59
N LEU A 79 -4.52 -13.66 9.54
CA LEU A 79 -5.18 -12.54 10.22
C LEU A 79 -4.96 -12.52 11.75
N GLU A 80 -5.02 -13.70 12.38
CA GLU A 80 -4.81 -13.82 13.82
C GLU A 80 -3.37 -13.47 14.19
N ALA A 81 -2.39 -14.00 13.45
CA ALA A 81 -0.97 -13.72 13.67
C ALA A 81 -0.64 -12.22 13.50
N HIS A 82 -1.37 -11.53 12.61
CA HIS A 82 -1.26 -10.09 12.45
C HIS A 82 -1.97 -9.27 13.54
N GLY A 83 -2.68 -9.90 14.48
CA GLY A 83 -3.35 -9.22 15.58
C GLY A 83 -4.57 -8.41 15.16
N ALA A 84 -5.24 -8.78 14.06
CA ALA A 84 -6.32 -8.00 13.45
C ALA A 84 -7.45 -7.66 14.44
N SER A 85 -7.82 -8.59 15.33
CA SER A 85 -8.87 -8.40 16.35
C SER A 85 -8.53 -7.29 17.36
N HIS A 86 -7.26 -7.14 17.72
CA HIS A 86 -6.80 -6.15 18.69
C HIS A 86 -6.60 -4.77 18.05
N MET A 87 -6.32 -4.72 16.75
CA MET A 87 -6.04 -3.48 16.04
C MET A 87 -7.28 -2.82 15.44
N ALA A 88 -8.27 -3.61 15.02
CA ALA A 88 -9.44 -3.14 14.28
C ALA A 88 -10.20 -2.00 14.98
N GLY A 89 -10.31 -2.03 16.31
CA GLY A 89 -11.05 -1.00 17.07
C GLY A 89 -10.49 0.42 16.96
N LEU A 90 -9.20 0.56 16.62
CA LEU A 90 -8.53 1.86 16.48
C LEU A 90 -8.37 2.30 15.01
N MET A 91 -8.65 1.40 14.06
CA MET A 91 -8.56 1.68 12.64
C MET A 91 -9.83 2.35 12.13
N PRO A 92 -9.74 3.38 11.26
CA PRO A 92 -10.87 3.85 10.46
C PRO A 92 -11.44 2.73 9.59
N GLU A 93 -12.71 2.85 9.20
CA GLU A 93 -13.37 1.83 8.37
C GLU A 93 -12.63 1.53 7.07
N GLY A 94 -12.20 2.57 6.34
CA GLY A 94 -11.45 2.38 5.10
C GLY A 94 -10.13 1.62 5.30
N MET A 95 -9.44 1.83 6.43
CA MET A 95 -8.21 1.10 6.75
C MET A 95 -8.49 -0.38 7.06
N ARG A 96 -9.57 -0.67 7.81
CA ARG A 96 -9.98 -2.05 8.08
C ARG A 96 -10.35 -2.79 6.80
N ASN A 97 -11.14 -2.15 5.95
CA ASN A 97 -11.57 -2.72 4.67
C ASN A 97 -10.36 -2.99 3.77
N ALA A 98 -9.43 -2.04 3.64
CA ALA A 98 -8.20 -2.26 2.87
C ALA A 98 -7.39 -3.44 3.41
N GLY A 99 -7.24 -3.58 4.74
CA GLY A 99 -6.57 -4.72 5.35
C GLY A 99 -7.26 -6.06 5.03
N THR A 100 -8.58 -6.14 5.23
CA THR A 100 -9.35 -7.35 4.92
C THR A 100 -9.32 -7.70 3.43
N GLU A 101 -9.41 -6.71 2.55
CA GLU A 101 -9.30 -6.88 1.10
C GLU A 101 -7.93 -7.43 0.69
N MET A 102 -6.85 -6.90 1.27
CA MET A 102 -5.50 -7.44 1.05
C MET A 102 -5.42 -8.93 1.42
N HIS A 103 -5.90 -9.28 2.62
CA HIS A 103 -5.86 -10.67 3.09
C HIS A 103 -6.70 -11.60 2.21
N SER A 104 -7.90 -11.16 1.82
CA SER A 104 -8.76 -11.93 0.90
C SER A 104 -8.13 -12.07 -0.49
N ALA A 105 -7.53 -11.01 -1.03
CA ALA A 105 -6.88 -11.03 -2.32
C ALA A 105 -5.66 -11.98 -2.33
N ALA A 106 -4.92 -12.04 -1.23
CA ALA A 106 -3.80 -12.99 -1.09
C ALA A 106 -4.27 -14.45 -1.10
N SER A 107 -5.36 -14.77 -0.40
CA SER A 107 -5.97 -16.11 -0.48
C SER A 107 -6.47 -16.44 -1.89
N GLN A 108 -7.05 -15.45 -2.59
CA GLN A 108 -7.46 -15.65 -3.98
C GLN A 108 -6.25 -15.87 -4.91
N PHE A 109 -5.17 -15.12 -4.72
CA PHE A 109 -3.92 -15.35 -5.45
C PHE A 109 -3.40 -16.77 -5.22
N ALA A 110 -3.40 -17.26 -3.97
CA ALA A 110 -2.93 -18.60 -3.65
C ALA A 110 -3.70 -19.68 -4.44
N LEU A 111 -5.03 -19.57 -4.50
CA LEU A 111 -5.86 -20.47 -5.31
C LEU A 111 -5.51 -20.40 -6.81
N ARG A 112 -5.26 -19.21 -7.35
CA ARG A 112 -4.84 -19.05 -8.77
C ARG A 112 -3.45 -19.60 -9.05
N ALA A 113 -2.54 -19.48 -8.11
CA ALA A 113 -1.20 -20.05 -8.25
C ALA A 113 -1.24 -21.60 -8.26
N GLN A 114 -2.11 -22.21 -7.44
CA GLN A 114 -2.35 -23.66 -7.42
C GLN A 114 -2.95 -24.21 -8.72
N GLU A 115 -3.62 -23.38 -9.53
CA GLU A 115 -4.11 -23.76 -10.87
C GLU A 115 -2.96 -24.04 -11.86
N GLY A 116 -1.73 -23.60 -11.55
CA GLY A 116 -0.51 -23.93 -12.29
C GLY A 116 -0.20 -23.03 -13.50
N ASP A 117 -1.02 -22.00 -13.77
CA ASP A 117 -0.75 -21.01 -14.82
C ASP A 117 -0.11 -19.75 -14.23
N ALA A 118 1.17 -19.54 -14.53
CA ALA A 118 1.94 -18.42 -14.01
C ALA A 118 1.43 -17.04 -14.46
N LEU A 119 0.85 -16.93 -15.67
CA LEU A 119 0.29 -15.66 -16.15
C LEU A 119 -1.03 -15.34 -15.43
N ILE A 120 -1.87 -16.35 -15.19
CA ILE A 120 -3.09 -16.19 -14.40
C ILE A 120 -2.75 -15.79 -12.96
N ALA A 121 -1.79 -16.47 -12.33
CA ALA A 121 -1.31 -16.13 -10.99
C ALA A 121 -0.74 -14.70 -10.95
N TYR A 122 0.10 -14.33 -11.93
CA TYR A 122 0.65 -12.98 -12.04
C TYR A 122 -0.44 -11.92 -12.19
N GLY A 123 -1.50 -12.23 -12.95
CA GLY A 123 -2.66 -11.35 -13.11
C GLY A 123 -3.45 -11.10 -11.83
N ALA A 124 -3.30 -11.94 -10.79
CA ALA A 124 -3.98 -11.78 -9.50
C ALA A 124 -3.18 -10.92 -8.49
N LEU A 125 -1.86 -10.78 -8.64
CA LEU A 125 -1.01 -9.96 -7.74
C LEU A 125 -1.42 -8.48 -7.63
N PRO A 126 -1.88 -7.80 -8.70
CA PRO A 126 -2.36 -6.42 -8.59
C PRO A 126 -3.46 -6.23 -7.55
N SER A 127 -4.36 -7.21 -7.36
CA SER A 127 -5.42 -7.14 -6.35
C SER A 127 -4.85 -7.13 -4.92
N VAL A 128 -3.75 -7.84 -4.68
CA VAL A 128 -3.06 -7.84 -3.37
C VAL A 128 -2.42 -6.47 -3.11
N THR A 129 -1.66 -5.97 -4.09
CA THR A 129 -0.90 -4.72 -3.95
C THR A 129 -1.77 -3.45 -4.01
N ALA A 130 -2.94 -3.51 -4.64
CA ALA A 130 -3.89 -2.40 -4.68
C ALA A 130 -4.32 -1.95 -3.28
N ALA A 131 -4.50 -2.89 -2.35
CA ALA A 131 -4.81 -2.57 -0.96
C ALA A 131 -3.67 -1.85 -0.24
N CYS A 132 -2.41 -2.25 -0.50
CA CYS A 132 -1.23 -1.55 0.02
C CYS A 132 -1.19 -0.11 -0.50
N VAL A 133 -1.41 0.08 -1.81
CA VAL A 133 -1.45 1.41 -2.44
C VAL A 133 -2.55 2.27 -1.85
N ALA A 134 -3.77 1.74 -1.73
CA ALA A 134 -4.90 2.47 -1.17
C ALA A 134 -4.66 2.88 0.29
N CYS A 135 -4.17 1.97 1.13
CA CYS A 135 -3.86 2.25 2.52
C CYS A 135 -2.77 3.33 2.64
N HIS A 136 -1.67 3.19 1.89
CA HIS A 136 -0.55 4.14 1.94
C HIS A 136 -0.87 5.51 1.35
N ALA A 137 -1.84 5.60 0.44
CA ALA A 137 -2.33 6.86 -0.12
C ALA A 137 -3.29 7.60 0.83
N ALA A 138 -4.00 6.88 1.70
CA ALA A 138 -5.02 7.46 2.57
C ALA A 138 -4.56 7.66 4.02
N TYR A 139 -3.66 6.83 4.52
CA TYR A 139 -3.33 6.76 5.94
C TYR A 139 -1.83 6.86 6.21
N ARG A 140 -1.51 7.41 7.38
CA ARG A 140 -0.20 7.28 8.01
C ARG A 140 -0.38 6.84 9.45
N VAL A 141 0.62 6.13 9.97
CA VAL A 141 0.63 5.66 11.36
C VAL A 141 1.70 6.34 12.20
N HIS A 142 2.51 7.23 11.62
CA HIS A 142 3.55 8.03 12.26
C HIS A 142 3.80 9.31 11.47
#